data_AF-A0A0M8QLS9-F1
#
_entry.id   AF-A0A0M8QLS9-F1
#
_cell.length_a   1.000
_cell.length_b   1.000
_cell.length_c   1.000
_cell.angle_alpha   90.00
_cell.angle_beta   90.00
_cell.angle_gamma   90.00
#
_symmetry.space_group_name_H-M   'P 1'
#
loop_
_entity.id
_entity.type
_entity.pdbx_description
1 polymer ?
#
loop_
_entity_poly.entity_id
_entity_poly.type
_entity_poly.pdbx_seq_one_letter_code
_entity_poly.pdbx_strand_id
1 'polypeptide(L)'
;MDTLTPLPVRPVGPLRRAAAARVALWLDRRRAPESDGPTAGPVLDLAGAADAVQDLLPPAPENRPSGQLTAHGTRVVGPVHGPVGYRRLMRRLLSEASSASPAARPTAIEYRVPAVDALVDARLDQVGGWEAKAMRSRAGIAGAHLLYDMHRRELASPEWTEAVAHGAAAPRLLWSTQPGAGPDRGADLARRLLLPGTAVALSPRALESFARHGVVTGPTVPDLAEAHRIVGVLDWFGLRLDDLDSPAG
;
A
#
# COMPACT_ATOMS: atom_id res chain seq x y z
N MET A 1 -33.91 24.46 21.41
CA MET A 1 -34.95 23.96 20.50
C MET A 1 -34.23 23.38 19.29
N ASP A 2 -33.76 22.14 19.45
CA ASP A 2 -33.09 21.38 18.41
C ASP A 2 -34.01 21.16 17.22
N THR A 3 -33.65 21.73 16.08
CA THR A 3 -34.16 21.31 14.78
C THR A 3 -33.04 20.59 14.05
N LEU A 4 -32.78 19.35 14.47
CA LEU A 4 -31.99 18.41 13.69
C LEU A 4 -32.85 17.90 12.53
N THR A 5 -32.53 18.34 11.33
CA THR A 5 -33.06 17.75 10.10
C THR A 5 -32.55 16.30 10.02
N PRO A 6 -33.44 15.29 9.92
CA PRO A 6 -33.00 13.91 9.76
C PRO A 6 -32.37 13.76 8.37
N LEU A 7 -31.08 13.39 8.34
CA LEU A 7 -30.41 12.96 7.12
C LEU A 7 -31.04 11.65 6.61
N PRO A 8 -31.09 11.44 5.28
CA PRO A 8 -31.86 10.37 4.67
C PRO A 8 -31.39 8.98 5.11
N VAL A 9 -32.37 8.07 5.22
CA VAL A 9 -32.19 6.67 5.59
C VAL A 9 -31.24 5.99 4.60
N ARG A 10 -30.30 5.21 5.14
CA ARG A 10 -29.49 4.14 4.51
C ARG A 10 -29.90 3.78 3.08
N PRO A 11 -28.95 3.59 2.14
CA PRO A 11 -29.19 2.63 1.08
C PRO A 11 -29.23 1.23 1.70
N VAL A 12 -30.42 0.63 1.73
CA VAL A 12 -30.59 -0.81 1.94
C VAL A 12 -30.31 -1.50 0.60
N GLY A 13 -29.20 -2.25 0.50
CA GLY A 13 -28.97 -3.13 -0.66
C GLY A 13 -27.56 -3.70 -0.75
N PRO A 14 -27.39 -4.93 -1.27
CA PRO A 14 -26.07 -5.56 -1.39
C PRO A 14 -25.21 -4.86 -2.44
N LEU A 15 -23.88 -4.96 -2.28
CA LEU A 15 -22.83 -4.51 -3.22
C LEU A 15 -22.95 -5.23 -4.57
N ARG A 16 -23.95 -4.89 -5.40
CA ARG A 16 -24.31 -5.64 -6.62
C ARG A 16 -23.23 -5.64 -7.73
N ARG A 17 -22.18 -4.81 -7.63
CA ARG A 17 -21.01 -4.86 -8.55
C ARG A 17 -19.77 -5.54 -7.98
N ALA A 18 -19.76 -5.93 -6.70
CA ALA A 18 -18.59 -6.52 -6.03
C ALA A 18 -18.35 -8.00 -6.37
N ALA A 19 -19.30 -8.68 -7.01
CA ALA A 19 -19.18 -10.12 -7.32
C ALA A 19 -18.07 -10.46 -8.32
N ALA A 20 -17.58 -9.48 -9.10
CA ALA A 20 -16.54 -9.70 -10.12
C ALA A 20 -15.14 -9.20 -9.71
N ALA A 21 -14.99 -8.46 -8.60
CA ALA A 21 -13.73 -7.83 -8.21
C ALA A 21 -12.93 -8.70 -7.22
N ARG A 22 -11.62 -8.87 -7.46
CA ARG A 22 -10.74 -9.65 -6.55
C ARG A 22 -10.14 -8.81 -5.43
N VAL A 23 -10.02 -7.50 -5.65
CA VAL A 23 -9.34 -6.56 -4.73
C VAL A 23 -10.01 -5.19 -4.79
N ALA A 24 -10.37 -4.65 -3.62
CA ALA A 24 -10.80 -3.27 -3.43
C ALA A 24 -9.59 -2.37 -3.13
N LEU A 25 -9.50 -1.24 -3.83
CA LEU A 25 -8.48 -0.22 -3.61
C LEU A 25 -9.06 0.87 -2.70
N TRP A 26 -8.34 1.13 -1.61
CA TRP A 26 -8.62 2.21 -0.68
C TRP A 26 -7.57 3.31 -0.84
N LEU A 27 -7.93 4.61 -0.91
CA LEU A 27 -6.91 5.67 -0.84
C LEU A 27 -7.33 7.11 -0.48
N ASP A 28 -6.39 7.78 0.17
CA ASP A 28 -6.02 9.21 0.16
C ASP A 28 -6.71 10.20 1.11
N ARG A 29 -5.97 10.59 2.16
CA ARG A 29 -6.29 11.67 3.11
C ARG A 29 -5.62 13.02 2.78
N ARG A 30 -5.24 13.31 1.53
CA ARG A 30 -4.78 14.65 1.10
C ARG A 30 -5.77 15.81 1.33
N ARG A 31 -6.93 15.56 1.93
CA ARG A 31 -7.80 16.55 2.57
C ARG A 31 -7.97 16.24 4.06
N ALA A 32 -6.97 16.60 4.86
CA ALA A 32 -7.22 17.07 6.22
C ALA A 32 -6.83 18.55 6.18
N PRO A 33 -7.75 19.50 6.44
CA PRO A 33 -7.36 20.90 6.58
C PRO A 33 -6.33 20.99 7.72
N GLU A 34 -5.33 21.86 7.56
CA GLU A 34 -4.48 22.28 8.68
C GLU A 34 -5.40 22.72 9.83
N SER A 35 -5.31 22.03 10.96
CA SER A 35 -5.89 22.51 12.20
C SER A 35 -4.75 22.95 13.10
N ASP A 36 -4.64 24.25 13.29
CA ASP A 36 -3.85 24.82 14.38
C ASP A 36 -4.37 24.27 15.72
N GLY A 37 -3.52 23.51 16.41
CA GLY A 37 -3.72 23.12 17.81
C GLY A 37 -3.56 21.63 18.12
N PRO A 38 -3.17 21.27 19.36
CA PRO A 38 -2.99 19.88 19.78
C PRO A 38 -4.32 19.31 20.28
N THR A 39 -5.13 18.74 19.39
CA THR A 39 -6.32 17.98 19.79
C THR A 39 -6.50 16.75 18.90
N ALA A 40 -6.89 15.65 19.53
CA ALA A 40 -7.01 14.30 18.99
C ALA A 40 -7.55 14.25 17.54
N GLY A 41 -6.85 13.51 16.68
CA GLY A 41 -7.21 13.33 15.28
C GLY A 41 -8.62 12.73 15.08
N PRO A 42 -9.26 12.96 13.92
CA PRO A 42 -10.63 12.54 13.67
C PRO A 42 -10.76 11.01 13.71
N VAL A 43 -11.60 10.53 14.62
CA VAL A 43 -12.04 9.12 14.73
C VAL A 43 -12.76 8.72 13.44
N LEU A 44 -12.21 7.76 12.69
CA LEU A 44 -12.86 7.20 11.51
C LEU A 44 -13.72 6.00 11.92
N ASP A 45 -15.03 6.08 11.71
CA ASP A 45 -15.91 4.91 11.72
C ASP A 45 -15.54 4.02 10.53
N LEU A 46 -15.02 2.82 10.79
CA LEU A 46 -14.58 1.89 9.75
C LEU A 46 -15.74 1.35 8.90
N ALA A 47 -16.98 1.39 9.40
CA ALA A 47 -18.15 1.10 8.57
C ALA A 47 -18.30 2.15 7.46
N GLY A 48 -18.15 3.45 7.78
CA GLY A 48 -18.10 4.54 6.80
C GLY A 48 -16.80 4.56 5.97
N ALA A 49 -15.76 3.90 6.43
CA ALA A 49 -14.52 3.77 5.69
C ALA A 49 -14.60 2.67 4.62
N ALA A 50 -15.38 1.60 4.83
CA ALA A 50 -15.72 0.67 3.75
C ALA A 50 -16.44 1.36 2.57
N ASP A 51 -17.12 2.48 2.81
CA ASP A 51 -17.67 3.37 1.77
C ASP A 51 -16.59 4.25 1.09
N ALA A 52 -15.35 4.28 1.60
CA ALA A 52 -14.20 4.98 1.04
C ALA A 52 -13.38 4.15 0.04
N VAL A 53 -13.92 3.02 -0.44
CA VAL A 53 -13.37 2.31 -1.60
C VAL A 53 -13.40 3.26 -2.80
N GLN A 54 -12.21 3.71 -3.22
CA GLN A 54 -12.09 4.67 -4.31
C GLN A 54 -11.96 4.00 -5.68
N ASP A 55 -11.54 2.74 -5.73
CA ASP A 55 -11.31 2.07 -6.99
C ASP A 55 -11.36 0.54 -6.85
N LEU A 56 -11.42 -0.15 -7.98
CA LEU A 56 -11.45 -1.61 -8.05
C LEU A 56 -10.33 -2.11 -8.96
N LEU A 57 -9.62 -3.12 -8.50
CA LEU A 57 -8.65 -3.86 -9.30
C LEU A 57 -9.36 -5.04 -9.98
N PRO A 58 -9.46 -5.07 -11.33
CA PRO A 58 -10.14 -6.14 -12.02
C PRO A 58 -9.45 -7.49 -11.79
N PRO A 59 -10.19 -8.60 -11.88
CA PRO A 59 -9.61 -9.94 -11.80
C PRO A 59 -8.55 -10.10 -12.90
N ALA A 60 -7.34 -10.48 -12.51
CA ALA A 60 -6.25 -10.77 -13.44
C ALA A 60 -5.61 -12.13 -13.10
N PRO A 61 -5.05 -12.84 -14.10
CA PRO A 61 -4.35 -14.10 -13.88
C PRO A 61 -3.11 -13.90 -12.98
N GLU A 62 -2.69 -14.97 -12.29
CA GLU A 62 -1.58 -14.96 -11.31
C GLU A 62 -0.22 -14.55 -11.94
N ASN A 63 -0.03 -14.86 -13.23
CA ASN A 63 1.11 -14.38 -14.03
C ASN A 63 0.71 -13.09 -14.76
N ARG A 64 1.00 -11.93 -14.15
CA ARG A 64 0.58 -10.62 -14.67
C ARG A 64 1.74 -9.85 -15.34
N PRO A 65 1.58 -9.36 -16.57
CA PRO A 65 2.52 -8.38 -17.14
C PRO A 65 2.38 -7.01 -16.44
N SER A 66 3.47 -6.24 -16.37
CA SER A 66 3.46 -4.90 -15.76
C SER A 66 2.50 -3.95 -16.50
N GLY A 67 1.58 -3.30 -15.79
CA GLY A 67 0.73 -2.22 -16.34
C GLY A 67 -0.77 -2.52 -16.44
N GLN A 68 -1.38 -3.06 -15.38
CA GLN A 68 -2.84 -3.22 -15.33
C GLN A 68 -3.53 -1.87 -15.06
N LEU A 69 -4.74 -1.69 -15.58
CA LEU A 69 -5.60 -0.55 -15.22
C LEU A 69 -6.62 -0.96 -14.16
N THR A 70 -6.84 -0.10 -13.19
CA THR A 70 -8.00 -0.16 -12.30
C THR A 70 -9.28 0.22 -13.04
N ALA A 71 -10.44 0.04 -12.41
CA ALA A 71 -11.72 0.46 -12.97
C ALA A 71 -11.78 1.96 -13.27
N HIS A 72 -11.06 2.80 -12.52
CA HIS A 72 -10.99 4.26 -12.74
C HIS A 72 -9.77 4.69 -13.58
N GLY A 73 -9.06 3.74 -14.18
CA GLY A 73 -7.99 4.02 -15.15
C GLY A 73 -6.62 4.32 -14.53
N THR A 74 -6.42 4.07 -13.22
CA THR A 74 -5.10 4.13 -12.58
C THR A 74 -4.24 2.98 -13.10
N ARG A 75 -3.04 3.29 -13.58
CA ARG A 75 -2.06 2.30 -14.04
C ARG A 75 -1.31 1.72 -12.84
N VAL A 76 -1.45 0.42 -12.60
CA VAL A 76 -0.71 -0.32 -11.59
C VAL A 76 0.54 -0.95 -12.22
N VAL A 77 1.71 -0.59 -11.68
CA VAL A 77 3.03 -1.06 -12.11
C VAL A 77 3.76 -1.77 -10.97
N GLY A 78 4.69 -2.66 -11.30
CA GLY A 78 5.35 -3.55 -10.33
C GLY A 78 4.95 -5.02 -10.55
N PRO A 79 4.98 -5.87 -9.50
CA PRO A 79 5.29 -5.54 -8.11
C PRO A 79 6.78 -5.25 -7.88
N VAL A 80 7.08 -4.44 -6.86
CA VAL A 80 8.44 -4.29 -6.30
C VAL A 80 8.49 -4.98 -4.94
N HIS A 81 9.61 -5.61 -4.61
CA HIS A 81 9.82 -6.35 -3.37
C HIS A 81 10.90 -5.72 -2.48
N GLY A 82 11.74 -4.86 -3.05
CA GLY A 82 12.82 -4.19 -2.33
C GLY A 82 13.27 -2.86 -2.94
N PRO A 83 14.25 -2.19 -2.31
CA PRO A 83 14.67 -0.86 -2.70
C PRO A 83 15.26 -0.77 -4.12
N VAL A 84 16.02 -1.79 -4.55
CA VAL A 84 16.64 -1.81 -5.88
C VAL A 84 15.61 -1.83 -7.01
N GLY A 85 14.61 -2.72 -6.92
CA GLY A 85 13.54 -2.80 -7.91
C GLY A 85 12.71 -1.53 -7.95
N TYR A 86 12.42 -0.95 -6.77
CA TYR A 86 11.74 0.33 -6.68
C TYR A 86 12.51 1.49 -7.34
N ARG A 87 13.80 1.69 -7.03
CA ARG A 87 14.59 2.78 -7.63
C ARG A 87 14.68 2.64 -9.14
N ARG A 88 14.84 1.41 -9.64
CA ARG A 88 14.82 1.10 -11.09
C ARG A 88 13.49 1.51 -11.72
N LEU A 89 12.37 1.19 -11.06
CA LEU A 89 11.04 1.57 -11.54
C LEU A 89 10.82 3.08 -11.49
N MET A 90 11.20 3.76 -10.41
CA MET A 90 11.07 5.22 -10.27
C MET A 90 11.85 5.97 -11.34
N ARG A 91 13.09 5.57 -11.64
CA ARG A 91 13.86 6.17 -12.75
C ARG A 91 13.16 6.01 -14.09
N ARG A 92 12.57 4.83 -14.35
CA ARG A 92 11.79 4.58 -15.56
C ARG A 92 10.57 5.50 -15.63
N LEU A 93 9.83 5.62 -14.53
CA LEU A 93 8.66 6.49 -14.44
C LEU A 93 9.01 7.97 -14.61
N LEU A 94 10.13 8.43 -14.06
CA LEU A 94 10.62 9.80 -14.24
C LEU A 94 10.99 10.08 -15.70
N SER A 95 11.64 9.12 -16.37
CA SER A 95 11.93 9.21 -17.81
C SER A 95 10.67 9.24 -18.66
N GLU A 96 9.66 8.41 -18.33
CA GLU A 96 8.33 8.46 -18.96
C GLU A 96 7.65 9.82 -18.72
N ALA A 97 7.71 10.33 -17.48
CA ALA A 97 7.11 11.60 -17.08
C ALA A 97 7.69 12.81 -17.80
N SER A 98 9.00 12.82 -18.04
CA SER A 98 9.69 13.89 -18.77
C SER A 98 9.23 14.01 -20.24
N SER A 99 8.64 12.94 -20.79
CA SER A 99 8.11 12.90 -22.16
C SER A 99 6.58 12.87 -22.20
N ALA A 100 5.90 12.95 -21.04
CA ALA A 100 4.47 12.73 -20.94
C ALA A 100 3.66 14.01 -21.12
N SER A 101 2.45 13.86 -21.67
CA SER A 101 1.45 14.93 -21.70
C SER A 101 0.91 15.22 -20.29
N PRO A 102 0.49 16.46 -19.97
CA PRO A 102 -0.16 16.82 -18.70
C PRO A 102 -1.44 16.00 -18.38
N ALA A 103 -1.99 15.27 -19.37
CA ALA A 103 -3.10 14.33 -19.20
C ALA A 103 -2.63 12.89 -18.83
N ALA A 104 -1.39 12.73 -18.36
CA ALA A 104 -0.84 11.43 -18.01
C ALA A 104 -1.69 10.70 -16.95
N ARG A 105 -1.96 9.41 -17.20
CA ARG A 105 -2.80 8.60 -16.30
C ARG A 105 -2.13 8.47 -14.92
N PRO A 106 -2.90 8.53 -13.82
CA PRO A 106 -2.40 8.24 -12.49
C PRO A 106 -1.70 6.87 -12.45
N THR A 107 -0.58 6.79 -11.75
CA THR A 107 0.21 5.56 -11.64
C THR A 107 0.33 5.14 -10.17
N ALA A 108 0.17 3.84 -9.90
CA ALA A 108 0.37 3.23 -8.60
C ALA A 108 1.44 2.13 -8.68
N ILE A 109 2.39 2.16 -7.76
CA ILE A 109 3.48 1.19 -7.63
C ILE A 109 3.09 0.14 -6.60
N GLU A 110 2.90 -1.09 -7.04
CA GLU A 110 2.46 -2.19 -6.19
C GLU A 110 3.61 -2.79 -5.38
N TYR A 111 3.39 -2.94 -4.08
CA TYR A 111 4.22 -3.69 -3.14
C TYR A 111 3.35 -4.74 -2.46
N ARG A 112 3.66 -6.02 -2.66
CA ARG A 112 2.88 -7.15 -2.13
C ARG A 112 3.48 -7.64 -0.81
N VAL A 113 2.87 -7.24 0.29
CA VAL A 113 3.38 -7.50 1.65
C VAL A 113 3.55 -9.01 1.92
N PRO A 114 2.55 -9.87 1.64
CA PRO A 114 2.71 -11.31 1.90
C PRO A 114 3.71 -11.98 0.96
N ALA A 115 3.94 -11.43 -0.24
CA ALA A 115 4.92 -11.98 -1.18
C ALA A 115 6.35 -11.72 -0.67
N VAL A 116 6.62 -10.53 -0.12
CA VAL A 116 7.91 -10.23 0.53
C VAL A 116 8.12 -11.12 1.76
N ASP A 117 7.10 -11.29 2.60
CA ASP A 117 7.16 -12.22 3.72
C ASP A 117 7.51 -13.64 3.23
N ALA A 118 6.84 -14.15 2.19
CA ALA A 118 7.09 -15.48 1.67
C ALA A 118 8.52 -15.66 1.12
N LEU A 119 9.05 -14.67 0.39
CA LEU A 119 10.42 -14.72 -0.14
C LEU A 119 11.46 -14.74 0.97
N VAL A 120 11.28 -13.95 2.02
CA VAL A 120 12.22 -13.90 3.15
C VAL A 120 12.05 -15.13 4.05
N ASP A 121 10.82 -15.52 4.36
CA ASP A 121 10.51 -16.70 5.16
C ASP A 121 11.12 -17.97 4.55
N ALA A 122 11.06 -18.13 3.22
CA ALA A 122 11.66 -19.28 2.53
C ALA A 122 13.19 -19.36 2.74
N ARG A 123 13.88 -18.22 2.79
CA ARG A 123 15.32 -18.17 3.04
C ARG A 123 15.63 -18.34 4.53
N LEU A 124 14.82 -17.78 5.43
CA LEU A 124 14.91 -18.03 6.88
C LEU A 124 14.72 -19.52 7.22
N ASP A 125 13.83 -20.20 6.51
CA ASP A 125 13.60 -21.64 6.70
C ASP A 125 14.82 -22.48 6.30
N GLN A 126 15.59 -22.04 5.30
CA GLN A 126 16.85 -22.68 4.92
C GLN A 126 17.95 -22.47 5.96
N VAL A 127 17.98 -21.31 6.60
CA VAL A 127 18.91 -21.04 7.73
C VAL A 127 18.55 -21.91 8.93
N GLY A 128 17.26 -22.03 9.25
CA GLY A 128 16.78 -22.80 10.40
C GLY A 128 17.09 -22.12 11.75
N GLY A 129 16.81 -22.82 12.85
CA GLY A 129 16.97 -22.27 14.21
C GLY A 129 15.73 -21.53 14.72
N TRP A 130 15.70 -21.23 16.02
CA TRP A 130 14.57 -20.56 16.66
C TRP A 130 14.60 -19.06 16.40
N GLU A 131 15.80 -18.49 16.27
CA GLU A 131 16.06 -17.09 15.95
C GLU A 131 15.53 -16.73 14.55
N ALA A 132 15.81 -17.56 13.53
CA ALA A 132 15.31 -17.35 12.17
C ALA A 132 13.78 -17.50 12.11
N LYS A 133 13.22 -18.49 12.81
CA LYS A 133 11.76 -18.67 12.91
C LYS A 133 11.07 -17.47 13.56
N ALA A 134 11.70 -16.84 14.55
CA ALA A 134 11.16 -15.64 15.20
C ALA A 134 11.12 -14.41 14.28
N MET A 135 11.87 -14.42 13.17
CA MET A 135 11.90 -13.35 12.18
C MET A 135 10.87 -13.51 11.05
N ARG A 136 10.15 -14.64 11.02
CA ARG A 136 9.15 -14.89 9.98
C ARG A 136 8.05 -13.85 9.96
N SER A 137 7.58 -13.52 8.76
CA SER A 137 6.48 -12.57 8.51
C SER A 137 6.70 -11.16 9.10
N ARG A 138 7.97 -10.77 9.32
CA ARG A 138 8.35 -9.41 9.75
C ARG A 138 8.83 -8.53 8.60
N ALA A 139 9.35 -9.14 7.53
CA ALA A 139 10.01 -8.43 6.45
C ALA A 139 9.04 -7.58 5.62
N GLY A 140 7.80 -8.04 5.40
CA GLY A 140 6.82 -7.36 4.57
C GLY A 140 6.51 -5.95 5.04
N ILE A 141 6.15 -5.80 6.33
CA ILE A 141 5.83 -4.48 6.90
C ILE A 141 7.08 -3.61 7.07
N ALA A 142 8.19 -4.19 7.53
CA ALA A 142 9.45 -3.47 7.64
C ALA A 142 9.88 -2.87 6.29
N GLY A 143 9.85 -3.69 5.24
CA GLY A 143 10.13 -3.24 3.87
C GLY A 143 9.14 -2.18 3.37
N ALA A 144 7.85 -2.29 3.70
CA ALA A 144 6.85 -1.29 3.32
C ALA A 144 7.12 0.08 3.99
N HIS A 145 7.48 0.11 5.27
CA HIS A 145 7.84 1.35 5.97
C HIS A 145 9.10 2.02 5.38
N LEU A 146 10.13 1.23 5.09
CA LEU A 146 11.36 1.73 4.45
C LEU A 146 11.09 2.22 3.02
N LEU A 147 10.27 1.49 2.27
CA LEU A 147 9.86 1.88 0.93
C LEU A 147 9.05 3.17 0.94
N TYR A 148 8.18 3.36 1.93
CA TYR A 148 7.42 4.59 2.11
C TYR A 148 8.33 5.80 2.37
N ASP A 149 9.30 5.67 3.28
CA ASP A 149 10.26 6.74 3.56
C ASP A 149 11.10 7.08 2.32
N MET A 150 11.63 6.06 1.63
CA MET A 150 12.35 6.25 0.38
C MET A 150 11.48 6.92 -0.69
N HIS A 151 10.21 6.54 -0.82
CA HIS A 151 9.29 7.15 -1.78
C HIS A 151 9.02 8.62 -1.51
N ARG A 152 8.83 8.99 -0.24
CA ARG A 152 8.66 10.40 0.14
C ARG A 152 9.89 11.24 -0.21
N ARG A 153 11.10 10.70 0.02
CA ARG A 153 12.36 11.38 -0.32
C ARG A 153 12.55 11.53 -1.82
N GLU A 154 12.25 10.48 -2.59
CA GLU A 154 12.34 10.49 -4.05
C GLU A 154 11.36 11.49 -4.68
N LEU A 155 10.12 11.56 -4.20
CA LEU A 155 9.16 12.56 -4.69
C LEU A 155 9.51 13.99 -4.28
N ALA A 156 10.34 14.18 -3.25
CA ALA A 156 10.86 15.48 -2.84
C ALA A 156 12.16 15.87 -3.57
N SER A 157 12.66 15.02 -4.48
CA SER A 157 13.85 15.33 -5.25
C SER A 157 13.59 16.48 -6.25
N PRO A 158 14.62 17.25 -6.65
CA PRO A 158 14.46 18.30 -7.66
C PRO A 158 13.84 17.80 -8.96
N GLU A 159 14.26 16.62 -9.42
CA GLU A 159 13.82 16.04 -10.70
C GLU A 159 12.33 15.69 -10.69
N TRP A 160 11.84 15.06 -9.61
CA TRP A 160 10.41 14.76 -9.48
C TRP A 160 9.57 16.02 -9.24
N THR A 161 10.10 16.97 -8.46
CA THR A 161 9.44 18.26 -8.23
C THR A 161 9.26 19.00 -9.55
N GLU A 162 10.30 19.04 -10.39
CA GLU A 162 10.25 19.65 -11.71
C GLU A 162 9.28 18.90 -12.64
N ALA A 163 9.33 17.58 -12.70
CA ALA A 163 8.41 16.80 -13.53
C ALA A 163 6.94 17.07 -13.16
N VAL A 164 6.62 17.12 -11.86
CA VAL A 164 5.26 17.43 -11.38
C VAL A 164 4.87 18.87 -11.70
N ALA A 165 5.79 19.83 -11.59
CA ALA A 165 5.54 21.22 -11.98
C ALA A 165 5.20 21.36 -13.47
N HIS A 166 5.72 20.47 -14.31
CA HIS A 166 5.40 20.37 -15.75
C HIS A 166 4.15 19.52 -16.05
N GLY A 167 3.39 19.12 -15.02
CA GLY A 167 2.11 18.41 -15.17
C GLY A 167 2.22 16.89 -15.12
N ALA A 168 3.38 16.31 -14.76
CA ALA A 168 3.46 14.88 -14.53
C ALA A 168 2.67 14.46 -13.27
N ALA A 169 1.99 13.31 -13.35
CA ALA A 169 1.33 12.72 -12.20
C ALA A 169 2.35 11.94 -11.34
N ALA A 170 2.60 12.41 -10.11
CA ALA A 170 3.43 11.67 -9.15
C ALA A 170 2.85 10.28 -8.86
N PRO A 171 3.64 9.19 -8.96
CA PRO A 171 3.16 7.86 -8.66
C PRO A 171 2.80 7.74 -7.17
N ARG A 172 1.84 6.87 -6.86
CA ARG A 172 1.46 6.51 -5.47
C ARG A 172 1.97 5.13 -5.14
N LEU A 173 2.21 4.84 -3.87
CA LEU A 173 2.44 3.45 -3.42
C LEU A 173 1.10 2.72 -3.23
N LEU A 174 1.08 1.43 -3.56
CA LEU A 174 -0.04 0.51 -3.42
C LEU A 174 0.40 -0.71 -2.60
N TRP A 175 -0.13 -0.84 -1.39
CA TRP A 175 0.09 -1.96 -0.47
C TRP A 175 -0.90 -3.09 -0.74
N SER A 176 -0.46 -4.14 -1.41
CA SER A 176 -1.29 -5.31 -1.70
C SER A 176 -1.15 -6.34 -0.58
N THR A 177 -2.29 -6.70 0.03
CA THR A 177 -2.39 -7.73 1.08
C THR A 177 -2.68 -9.13 0.52
N GLN A 178 -2.58 -9.30 -0.79
CA GLN A 178 -2.93 -10.51 -1.53
C GLN A 178 -1.87 -10.80 -2.63
N PRO A 179 -1.79 -12.05 -3.12
CA PRO A 179 -2.36 -13.26 -2.54
C PRO A 179 -1.62 -13.67 -1.25
N GLY A 180 -2.11 -14.70 -0.55
CA GLY A 180 -1.37 -15.34 0.55
C GLY A 180 -1.69 -14.85 1.97
N ALA A 181 -2.50 -13.78 2.13
CA ALA A 181 -3.11 -13.48 3.42
C ALA A 181 -4.58 -13.94 3.45
N GLY A 182 -5.00 -14.59 4.53
CA GLY A 182 -6.42 -14.78 4.82
C GLY A 182 -7.12 -13.44 5.15
N PRO A 183 -8.45 -13.44 5.32
CA PRO A 183 -9.22 -12.21 5.59
C PRO A 183 -8.67 -11.38 6.75
N ASP A 184 -8.40 -12.02 7.90
CA ASP A 184 -7.99 -11.33 9.12
C ASP A 184 -6.55 -10.83 9.06
N ARG A 185 -5.62 -11.65 8.52
CA ARG A 185 -4.25 -11.20 8.28
C ARG A 185 -4.23 -10.04 7.28
N GLY A 186 -5.03 -10.12 6.22
CA GLY A 186 -5.15 -9.03 5.23
C GLY A 186 -5.65 -7.73 5.87
N ALA A 187 -6.66 -7.82 6.73
CA ALA A 187 -7.17 -6.69 7.52
C ALA A 187 -6.10 -6.10 8.47
N ASP A 188 -5.34 -6.94 9.17
CA ASP A 188 -4.26 -6.48 10.06
C ASP A 188 -3.15 -5.76 9.28
N LEU A 189 -2.71 -6.34 8.16
CA LEU A 189 -1.72 -5.73 7.28
C LEU A 189 -2.20 -4.36 6.77
N ALA A 190 -3.47 -4.28 6.35
CA ALA A 190 -4.06 -3.02 5.89
C ALA A 190 -4.01 -1.94 6.95
N ARG A 191 -4.44 -2.26 8.18
CA ARG A 191 -4.45 -1.33 9.32
C ARG A 191 -3.08 -0.76 9.65
N ARG A 192 -2.01 -1.54 9.44
CA ARG A 192 -0.62 -1.14 9.67
C ARG A 192 -0.03 -0.33 8.51
N LEU A 193 -0.73 -0.23 7.38
CA LEU A 193 -0.23 0.38 6.14
C LEU A 193 -1.15 1.47 5.61
N LEU A 194 -1.99 2.07 6.45
CA LEU A 194 -2.76 3.27 6.13
C LEU A 194 -1.86 4.52 6.18
N LEU A 195 -0.80 4.50 5.38
CA LEU A 195 0.20 5.55 5.33
C LEU A 195 -0.28 6.73 4.46
N PRO A 196 0.00 8.00 4.84
CA PRO A 196 -0.44 9.16 4.06
C PRO A 196 0.02 9.14 2.60
N GLY A 197 -0.90 9.40 1.66
CA GLY A 197 -0.61 9.45 0.22
C GLY A 197 -0.47 8.09 -0.46
N THR A 198 -0.81 6.98 0.23
CA THR A 198 -0.67 5.60 -0.27
C THR A 198 -1.98 4.82 -0.25
N ALA A 199 -2.05 3.76 -1.05
CA ALA A 199 -3.18 2.84 -1.18
C ALA A 199 -2.99 1.55 -0.45
N VAL A 200 -4.12 0.97 -0.05
CA VAL A 200 -4.18 -0.43 0.35
C VAL A 200 -5.14 -1.19 -0.56
N ALA A 201 -4.69 -2.35 -1.02
CA ALA A 201 -5.45 -3.32 -1.78
C ALA A 201 -5.85 -4.49 -0.87
N LEU A 202 -7.16 -4.69 -0.68
CA LEU A 202 -7.75 -5.76 0.13
C LEU A 202 -8.65 -6.67 -0.69
N SER A 203 -8.71 -7.97 -0.37
CA SER A 203 -9.78 -8.82 -0.90
C SER A 203 -11.14 -8.41 -0.30
N PRO A 204 -12.29 -8.72 -0.95
CA PRO A 204 -13.60 -8.40 -0.38
C PRO A 204 -13.79 -8.92 1.05
N ARG A 205 -13.34 -10.16 1.32
CA ARG A 205 -13.41 -10.74 2.68
C ARG A 205 -12.47 -10.05 3.67
N ALA A 206 -11.28 -9.63 3.24
CA ALA A 206 -10.38 -8.87 4.11
C ALA A 206 -10.92 -7.46 4.40
N LEU A 207 -11.61 -6.83 3.44
CA LEU A 207 -12.32 -5.56 3.65
C LEU A 207 -13.46 -5.72 4.66
N GLU A 208 -14.25 -6.79 4.56
CA GLU A 208 -15.28 -7.13 5.55
C GLU A 208 -14.68 -7.33 6.95
N SER A 209 -13.59 -8.08 7.06
CA SER A 209 -12.87 -8.28 8.33
C SER A 209 -12.33 -6.95 8.88
N PHE A 210 -11.71 -6.14 8.03
CA PHE A 210 -11.22 -4.81 8.39
C PHE A 210 -12.33 -3.91 8.93
N ALA A 211 -13.50 -3.89 8.29
CA ALA A 211 -14.65 -3.10 8.75
C ALA A 211 -15.21 -3.57 10.10
N ARG A 212 -15.15 -4.88 10.39
CA ARG A 212 -15.67 -5.46 11.65
C ARG A 212 -14.80 -5.16 12.87
N HIS A 213 -13.49 -5.02 12.70
CA HIS A 213 -12.53 -5.00 13.81
C HIS A 213 -12.13 -3.59 14.32
N GLY A 214 -12.87 -2.55 13.93
CA GLY A 214 -12.94 -1.31 14.70
C GLY A 214 -11.91 -0.22 14.40
N VAL A 215 -12.34 0.99 14.74
CA VAL A 215 -11.79 2.36 14.63
C VAL A 215 -10.31 2.52 14.22
N VAL A 216 -10.11 3.20 13.10
CA VAL A 216 -8.83 3.84 12.74
C VAL A 216 -8.89 5.29 13.19
N THR A 217 -8.04 5.67 14.13
CA THR A 217 -8.00 7.04 14.71
C THR A 217 -7.18 8.03 13.89
N GLY A 218 -6.49 7.55 12.85
CA GLY A 218 -5.66 8.37 11.97
C GLY A 218 -4.78 7.52 11.07
N PRO A 219 -3.99 8.16 10.18
CA PRO A 219 -3.00 7.45 9.39
C PRO A 219 -2.02 6.67 10.28
N THR A 220 -1.56 5.52 9.79
CA THR A 220 -0.46 4.81 10.45
C THR A 220 0.79 5.68 10.41
N VAL A 221 1.51 5.76 11.52
CA VAL A 221 2.86 6.34 11.55
C VAL A 221 3.85 5.24 11.14
N PRO A 222 4.71 5.47 10.13
CA PRO A 222 5.74 4.50 9.77
C PRO A 222 6.74 4.36 10.92
N ASP A 223 6.90 3.14 11.42
CA ASP A 223 7.91 2.80 12.41
C ASP A 223 9.24 2.46 11.72
N LEU A 224 10.05 3.48 11.46
CA LEU A 224 11.35 3.33 10.80
C LEU A 224 12.41 2.74 11.73
N ALA A 225 12.31 2.96 13.04
CA ALA A 225 13.25 2.40 14.00
C ALA A 225 13.14 0.87 14.02
N GLU A 226 11.91 0.37 14.14
CA GLU A 226 11.64 -1.07 14.08
C GLU A 226 11.97 -1.66 12.71
N ALA A 227 11.66 -0.94 11.63
CA ALA A 227 11.95 -1.42 10.28
C ALA A 227 13.47 -1.58 10.05
N HIS A 228 14.28 -0.61 10.44
CA HIS A 228 15.75 -0.72 10.39
C HIS A 228 16.28 -1.84 11.29
N ARG A 229 15.70 -2.00 12.48
CA ARG A 229 16.09 -3.10 13.39
C ARG A 229 15.81 -4.47 12.77
N ILE A 230 14.62 -4.66 12.18
CA ILE A 230 14.25 -5.91 11.49
C ILE A 230 15.22 -6.18 10.35
N VAL A 231 15.49 -5.19 9.48
CA VAL A 231 16.44 -5.36 8.37
C VAL A 231 17.84 -5.66 8.87
N GLY A 232 18.32 -5.00 9.93
CA GLY A 232 19.61 -5.29 10.53
C GLY A 232 19.72 -6.73 11.06
N VAL A 233 18.64 -7.27 11.64
CA VAL A 233 18.61 -8.68 12.07
C VAL A 233 18.56 -9.63 10.87
N LEU A 234 17.81 -9.30 9.82
CA LEU A 234 17.80 -10.10 8.58
C LEU A 234 19.17 -10.12 7.89
N ASP A 235 19.90 -9.00 7.91
CA ASP A 235 21.27 -8.91 7.39
C ASP A 235 22.23 -9.85 8.14
N TRP A 236 22.02 -10.10 9.44
CA TRP A 236 22.81 -11.09 10.20
C TRP A 236 22.61 -12.53 9.70
N PHE A 237 21.44 -12.82 9.12
CA PHE A 237 21.16 -14.09 8.42
C PHE A 237 21.60 -14.07 6.95
N GLY A 238 22.27 -13.02 6.48
CA GLY A 238 22.64 -12.83 5.08
C GLY A 238 21.47 -12.49 4.16
N LEU A 239 20.34 -12.01 4.72
CA LEU A 239 19.11 -11.74 3.98
C LEU A 239 18.90 -10.24 3.78
N ARG A 240 19.25 -9.73 2.60
CA ARG A 240 19.05 -8.32 2.26
C ARG A 240 17.75 -8.13 1.49
N LEU A 241 16.97 -7.11 1.84
CA LEU A 241 15.78 -6.73 1.06
C LEU A 241 16.11 -6.26 -0.36
N ASP A 242 17.32 -5.72 -0.56
CA ASP A 242 17.82 -5.30 -1.86
C ASP A 242 17.89 -6.45 -2.89
N ASP A 243 18.06 -7.69 -2.41
CA ASP A 243 18.24 -8.88 -3.24
C ASP A 243 16.92 -9.56 -3.61
N LEU A 244 15.77 -8.96 -3.26
CA LEU A 244 14.45 -9.52 -3.55
C LEU A 244 13.98 -9.26 -4.99
N ASP A 245 14.49 -8.21 -5.64
CA ASP A 245 14.12 -7.81 -7.01
C ASP A 245 15.24 -8.06 -8.05
N SER A 246 16.30 -8.75 -7.63
CA SER A 246 17.35 -9.24 -8.51
C SER A 246 16.86 -10.49 -9.23
N PRO A 247 17.17 -10.69 -10.53
CA PRO A 247 16.93 -11.99 -11.15
C PRO A 247 17.64 -13.04 -10.29
N ALA A 248 16.91 -14.08 -9.87
CA ALA A 248 17.53 -15.21 -9.23
C ALA A 248 18.68 -15.67 -10.14
N GLY A 249 19.91 -15.61 -9.62
CA GLY A 249 21.07 -16.21 -10.27
C GLY A 249 20.92 -17.72 -10.36
#